data_AF-A0A5Q2N311-F1
#
_entry.id   AF-A0A5Q2N311-F1
#
_cell.length_a   1.000
_cell.length_b   1.000
_cell.length_c   1.000
_cell.angle_alpha   90.00
_cell.angle_beta   90.00
_cell.angle_gamma   90.00
#
_symmetry.space_group_name_H-M   'P 1'
#
loop_
_entity.id
_entity.type
_entity.pdbx_description
1 polymer ?
#
loop_
_entity_poly.entity_id
_entity_poly.type
_entity_poly.pdbx_seq_one_letter_code
_entity_poly.pdbx_strand_id
1 'polypeptide(L)'
;MSSPTPMPGLRQELSHKRQGLIRIPSTFYEYNWPHYLPPTALSLYRALCRIAETDLRGSRARYELYDRPFTPWHAENTEIEINQWLLQKLCERKGWTFPANVTQSVDLLLKLSLIQVQVDEQGDEVYDIILPVPHPADILERPELRLPPYLHLPPEEAL
;
A
#
# COMPACT_ATOMS: atom_id res chain seq x y z
N MET A 1 -8.29 9.96 42.65
CA MET A 1 -7.44 9.68 41.48
C MET A 1 -8.02 8.44 40.83
N SER A 2 -8.73 8.59 39.72
CA SER A 2 -9.51 7.51 39.11
C SER A 2 -8.68 6.83 38.04
N SER A 3 -8.45 5.52 38.19
CA SER A 3 -7.77 4.68 37.20
C SER A 3 -8.60 4.56 35.93
N PRO A 4 -8.00 4.59 34.72
CA PRO A 4 -8.75 4.46 33.49
C PRO A 4 -9.25 3.02 33.30
N THR A 5 -10.54 2.88 33.02
CA THR A 5 -11.20 1.61 32.71
C THR A 5 -10.72 1.11 31.33
N PRO A 6 -10.29 -0.17 31.20
CA PRO A 6 -9.92 -0.72 29.90
C PRO A 6 -11.17 -0.96 29.04
N MET A 7 -11.17 -0.41 27.84
CA MET A 7 -12.20 -0.66 26.82
C MET A 7 -12.08 -2.11 26.31
N PRO A 8 -13.17 -2.88 26.25
CA PRO A 8 -13.15 -4.24 25.71
C PRO A 8 -13.13 -4.17 24.18
N GLY A 9 -12.03 -4.64 23.56
CA GLY A 9 -11.95 -4.76 22.10
C GLY A 9 -10.54 -4.65 21.51
N LEU A 10 -9.59 -4.04 22.24
CA LEU A 10 -8.19 -4.06 21.85
C LEU A 10 -7.48 -5.13 22.67
N ARG A 11 -7.15 -6.26 22.03
CA ARG A 11 -6.09 -7.13 22.58
C ARG A 11 -4.86 -6.24 22.77
N GLN A 12 -4.47 -6.05 24.03
CA GLN A 12 -3.14 -5.57 24.38
C GLN A 12 -2.16 -6.66 23.93
N GLU A 13 -1.85 -6.69 22.64
CA GLU A 13 -0.66 -7.40 22.20
C GLU A 13 0.53 -6.60 22.71
N LEU A 14 1.16 -7.15 23.76
CA LEU A 14 2.49 -6.75 24.23
C LEU A 14 3.44 -6.80 23.03
N SER A 15 3.52 -5.68 22.32
CA SER A 15 4.38 -5.51 21.17
C SER A 15 5.81 -5.41 21.66
N HIS A 16 6.47 -6.56 21.82
CA HIS A 16 7.92 -6.60 21.72
C HIS A 16 8.30 -6.10 20.32
N LYS A 17 8.60 -4.80 20.21
CA LYS A 17 9.14 -4.18 19.00
C LYS A 17 10.45 -4.90 18.64
N ARG A 18 10.38 -5.89 17.75
CA ARG A 18 11.57 -6.39 17.06
C ARG A 18 12.04 -5.25 16.15
N GLN A 19 13.19 -4.66 16.48
CA GLN A 19 13.83 -3.65 15.65
C GLN A 19 13.97 -4.19 14.20
N GLY A 20 13.42 -3.48 13.23
CA GLY A 20 13.50 -3.83 11.81
C GLY A 20 12.25 -4.47 11.19
N LEU A 21 11.22 -4.84 11.96
CA LEU A 21 9.92 -5.24 11.38
C LEU A 21 9.10 -4.00 11.03
N ILE A 22 8.74 -3.84 9.76
CA ILE A 22 7.79 -2.82 9.28
C ILE A 22 6.38 -3.38 9.40
N ARG A 23 5.49 -2.67 10.09
CA ARG A 23 4.07 -3.05 10.17
C ARG A 23 3.34 -2.62 8.90
N ILE A 24 2.96 -3.61 8.10
CA ILE A 24 2.10 -3.41 6.92
C ILE A 24 0.69 -3.90 7.29
N PRO A 25 -0.39 -3.17 6.96
CA PRO A 25 -1.74 -3.65 7.20
C PRO A 25 -1.96 -5.03 6.56
N SER A 26 -2.55 -5.98 7.29
CA SER A 26 -2.78 -7.34 6.77
C SER A 26 -3.69 -7.33 5.55
N THR A 27 -4.68 -6.44 5.53
CA THR A 27 -5.61 -6.21 4.42
C THR A 27 -4.92 -5.86 3.10
N PHE A 28 -3.72 -5.26 3.14
CA PHE A 28 -2.93 -5.01 1.94
C PHE A 28 -2.53 -6.31 1.24
N TYR A 29 -2.14 -7.34 2.00
CA TYR A 29 -1.82 -8.65 1.47
C TYR A 29 -3.06 -9.51 1.23
N GLU A 30 -4.06 -9.44 2.10
CA GLU A 30 -5.34 -10.17 1.92
C GLU A 30 -6.04 -9.77 0.62
N TYR A 31 -5.95 -8.51 0.22
CA TYR A 31 -6.52 -8.01 -1.04
C TYR A 31 -5.57 -8.15 -2.24
N ASN A 32 -4.42 -8.79 -2.07
CA ASN A 32 -3.43 -9.03 -3.12
C ASN A 32 -2.89 -7.76 -3.80
N TRP A 33 -2.85 -6.61 -3.10
CA TRP A 33 -2.25 -5.38 -3.63
C TRP A 33 -0.84 -5.55 -4.24
N PRO A 34 0.06 -6.41 -3.68
CA PRO A 34 1.37 -6.64 -4.29
C PRO A 34 1.32 -7.11 -5.75
N HIS A 35 0.23 -7.73 -6.20
CA HIS A 35 0.09 -8.20 -7.58
C HIS A 35 -0.25 -7.04 -8.53
N TYR A 36 -0.99 -6.03 -8.07
CA TYR A 36 -1.44 -4.92 -8.90
C TYR A 36 -0.43 -3.77 -8.99
N LEU A 37 0.48 -3.66 -8.02
CA LEU A 37 1.44 -2.57 -7.97
C LEU A 37 2.73 -2.90 -8.73
N PRO A 38 3.34 -1.92 -9.42
CA PRO A 38 4.69 -2.09 -9.91
C PRO A 38 5.68 -2.26 -8.74
N PRO A 39 6.80 -2.99 -8.91
CA PRO A 39 7.76 -3.26 -7.84
C PRO A 39 8.20 -2.00 -7.09
N THR A 40 8.41 -0.89 -7.83
CA THR A 40 8.77 0.41 -7.27
C THR A 40 7.68 0.96 -6.34
N ALA A 41 6.40 0.91 -6.73
CA ALA A 41 5.31 1.39 -5.90
C ALA A 41 5.05 0.48 -4.68
N LEU A 42 5.18 -0.85 -4.85
CA LEU A 42 5.10 -1.81 -3.75
C LEU A 42 6.17 -1.53 -2.68
N SER A 43 7.42 -1.40 -3.11
CA SER A 43 8.53 -1.09 -2.21
C SER A 43 8.36 0.28 -1.54
N LEU A 44 7.87 1.29 -2.25
CA LEU A 44 7.60 2.60 -1.67
C LEU A 44 6.47 2.57 -0.66
N TYR A 45 5.40 1.82 -0.91
CA TYR A 45 4.34 1.63 0.07
C TYR A 45 4.87 1.03 1.39
N ARG A 46 5.79 0.05 1.31
CA ARG A 46 6.46 -0.50 2.49
C ARG A 46 7.33 0.55 3.21
N ALA A 47 8.06 1.38 2.46
CA ALA A 47 8.85 2.47 3.03
C ALA A 47 7.95 3.51 3.75
N LEU A 48 6.79 3.83 3.15
CA LEU A 48 5.80 4.72 3.74
C LEU A 48 5.18 4.14 5.01
N CYS A 49 4.90 2.83 5.06
CA CYS A 49 4.47 2.16 6.29
C CYS A 49 5.50 2.34 7.41
N ARG A 50 6.80 2.25 7.07
CA ARG A 50 7.88 2.48 8.05
C ARG A 50 7.94 3.94 8.50
N ILE A 51 7.79 4.90 7.58
CA ILE A 51 7.78 6.33 7.89
C ILE A 51 6.63 6.65 8.85
N ALA A 52 5.43 6.14 8.56
CA ALA A 52 4.25 6.30 9.40
C ALA A 52 4.44 5.64 10.78
N GLU A 53 5.01 4.43 10.85
CA GLU A 53 5.27 3.75 12.13
C GLU A 53 6.34 4.45 12.98
N THR A 54 7.28 5.16 12.34
CA THR A 54 8.39 5.86 13.00
C THR A 54 8.12 7.35 13.22
N ASP A 55 6.93 7.84 12.84
CA ASP A 55 6.52 9.25 12.88
C ASP A 55 7.61 10.18 12.27
N LEU A 56 8.18 9.76 11.15
CA LEU A 56 9.15 10.57 10.42
C LEU A 56 8.40 11.64 9.61
N ARG A 57 8.90 12.89 9.68
CA ARG A 57 8.26 14.06 9.07
C ARG A 57 9.22 14.91 8.26
N GLY A 58 8.66 15.75 7.39
CA GLY A 58 9.39 16.79 6.66
C GLY A 58 10.62 16.26 5.93
N SER A 59 11.76 16.94 6.11
CA SER A 59 13.03 16.58 5.44
C SER A 59 13.50 15.13 5.70
N ARG A 60 13.20 14.54 6.85
CA ARG A 60 13.60 13.16 7.17
C ARG A 60 12.74 12.13 6.44
N ALA A 61 11.44 12.35 6.37
CA ALA A 61 10.54 11.52 5.56
C ALA A 61 10.91 11.63 4.08
N ARG A 62 11.17 12.84 3.60
CA ARG A 62 11.60 13.10 2.23
C ARG A 62 12.90 12.36 1.88
N TYR A 63 13.89 12.36 2.78
CA TYR A 63 15.13 11.63 2.56
C TYR A 63 14.89 10.13 2.41
N GLU A 64 14.08 9.52 3.29
CA GLU A 64 13.75 8.09 3.22
C GLU A 64 12.98 7.71 1.95
N LEU A 65 12.20 8.64 1.38
CA LEU A 65 11.40 8.40 0.18
C LEU A 65 12.17 8.63 -1.12
N TYR A 66 12.85 9.77 -1.24
CA TYR A 66 13.36 10.26 -2.53
C TYR A 66 14.87 10.19 -2.66
N ASP A 67 15.60 10.39 -1.56
CA ASP A 67 17.06 10.58 -1.60
C ASP A 67 17.84 9.33 -1.16
N ARG A 68 17.18 8.39 -0.46
CA ARG A 68 17.78 7.13 -0.06
C ARG A 68 17.96 6.22 -1.29
N PRO A 69 19.15 5.64 -1.50
CA PRO A 69 19.36 4.68 -2.59
C PRO A 69 18.40 3.51 -2.42
N PHE A 70 17.50 3.39 -3.40
CA PHE A 70 16.39 2.46 -3.37
C PHE A 70 16.73 1.24 -4.21
N THR A 71 16.62 0.06 -3.59
CA THR A 71 16.65 -1.22 -4.30
C THR A 71 15.21 -1.71 -4.41
N PRO A 72 14.64 -1.82 -5.62
CA PRO A 72 13.31 -2.41 -5.80
C PRO A 72 13.28 -3.80 -5.16
N TRP A 73 12.22 -4.11 -4.42
CA TRP A 73 12.07 -5.44 -3.85
C TRP A 73 11.73 -6.38 -5.01
N HIS A 74 12.39 -7.53 -5.07
CA HIS A 74 12.05 -8.53 -6.08
C HIS A 74 10.59 -8.95 -5.87
N ALA A 75 9.78 -8.78 -6.90
CA ALA A 75 8.43 -9.29 -6.91
C ALA A 75 8.51 -10.81 -7.17
N GLU A 76 7.90 -11.61 -6.31
CA GLU A 76 8.12 -13.06 -6.27
C GLU A 76 7.25 -13.87 -7.25
N ASN A 77 6.37 -13.25 -8.03
CA ASN A 77 5.33 -13.97 -8.80
C ASN A 77 5.35 -13.71 -10.31
N THR A 78 4.99 -14.71 -11.11
CA THR A 78 4.84 -14.63 -12.58
C THR A 78 3.53 -13.95 -13.04
N GLU A 79 2.56 -13.72 -12.14
CA GLU A 79 1.28 -13.03 -12.42
C GLU A 79 1.40 -11.49 -12.55
N ILE A 80 2.62 -10.96 -12.46
CA ILE A 80 2.91 -9.53 -12.46
C ILE A 80 2.44 -8.85 -13.76
N GLU A 81 2.55 -9.53 -14.90
CA GLU A 81 2.29 -8.92 -16.21
C GLU A 81 0.81 -8.58 -16.42
N ILE A 82 -0.09 -9.50 -16.05
CA ILE A 82 -1.55 -9.32 -16.21
C ILE A 82 -2.06 -8.24 -15.26
N ASN A 83 -1.58 -8.22 -14.02
CA ASN A 83 -2.07 -7.28 -13.02
C ASN A 83 -1.47 -5.88 -13.18
N GLN A 84 -0.22 -5.77 -13.65
CA GLN A 84 0.33 -4.48 -14.10
C GLN A 84 -0.37 -3.98 -15.36
N TRP A 85 -0.77 -4.85 -16.27
CA TRP A 85 -1.59 -4.46 -17.42
C TRP A 85 -2.92 -3.86 -16.99
N LEU A 86 -3.60 -4.41 -15.99
CA LEU A 86 -4.84 -3.85 -15.45
C LEU A 86 -4.65 -2.45 -14.86
N LEU A 87 -3.57 -2.28 -14.08
CA LEU A 87 -3.22 -0.96 -13.54
C LEU A 87 -2.86 0.02 -14.67
N GLN A 88 -2.12 -0.42 -15.69
CA GLN A 88 -1.81 0.38 -16.86
C GLN A 88 -3.09 0.82 -17.59
N LYS A 89 -4.06 -0.09 -17.76
CA LYS A 89 -5.38 0.23 -18.33
C LYS A 89 -6.18 1.20 -17.47
N LEU A 90 -6.08 1.11 -16.14
CA LEU A 90 -6.67 2.11 -15.25
C LEU A 90 -6.01 3.48 -15.49
N CYS A 91 -4.68 3.53 -15.50
CA CYS A 91 -3.93 4.77 -15.75
C CYS A 91 -4.30 5.39 -17.09
N GLU A 92 -4.35 4.61 -18.18
CA GLU A 92 -4.78 5.07 -19.50
C GLU A 92 -6.21 5.65 -19.47
N ARG A 93 -7.17 4.93 -18.88
CA ARG A 93 -8.58 5.37 -18.80
C ARG A 93 -8.77 6.64 -17.97
N LYS A 94 -8.01 6.79 -16.89
CA LYS A 94 -8.09 7.96 -15.98
C LYS A 94 -7.15 9.10 -16.39
N GLY A 95 -6.36 8.94 -17.45
CA GLY A 95 -5.37 9.93 -17.90
C GLY A 95 -4.19 10.09 -16.95
N TRP A 96 -3.86 9.05 -16.18
CA TRP A 96 -2.74 9.06 -15.23
C TRP A 96 -1.46 8.54 -15.90
N THR A 97 -0.34 9.11 -15.51
CA THR A 97 0.98 8.62 -15.92
C THR A 97 1.28 7.32 -15.19
N PHE A 98 1.63 6.28 -15.93
CA PHE A 98 2.15 5.05 -15.32
C PHE A 98 3.51 5.33 -14.68
N PRO A 99 3.79 4.86 -13.45
CA PRO A 99 4.96 5.32 -12.71
C PRO A 99 6.27 4.75 -13.27
N ALA A 100 7.21 5.65 -13.57
CA ALA A 100 8.57 5.35 -13.98
C ALA A 100 9.62 5.82 -12.96
N ASN A 101 9.22 6.59 -11.95
CA ASN A 101 10.09 7.09 -10.89
C ASN A 101 9.37 7.13 -9.54
N VAL A 102 10.11 7.50 -8.49
CA VAL A 102 9.60 7.58 -7.12
C VAL A 102 8.43 8.55 -7.00
N THR A 103 8.56 9.76 -7.54
CA THR A 103 7.50 10.78 -7.48
C THR A 103 6.20 10.30 -8.09
N GLN A 104 6.27 9.70 -9.28
CA GLN A 104 5.09 9.14 -9.93
C GLN A 104 4.52 7.93 -9.19
N SER A 105 5.35 7.16 -8.51
CA SER A 105 4.89 6.04 -7.68
C SER A 105 4.16 6.52 -6.43
N VAL A 106 4.64 7.59 -5.78
CA VAL A 106 3.95 8.23 -4.65
C VAL A 106 2.61 8.81 -5.11
N ASP A 107 2.60 9.52 -6.23
CA ASP A 107 1.37 10.05 -6.84
C ASP A 107 0.37 8.93 -7.18
N LEU A 108 0.84 7.80 -7.70
CA LEU A 108 -0.01 6.63 -7.93
C LEU A 108 -0.61 6.11 -6.62
N LEU A 109 0.19 5.93 -5.57
CA LEU A 109 -0.31 5.43 -4.27
C LEU A 109 -1.36 6.38 -3.66
N LEU A 110 -1.21 7.69 -3.85
CA LEU A 110 -2.21 8.69 -3.47
C LEU A 110 -3.50 8.53 -4.28
N LYS A 111 -3.39 8.40 -5.61
CA LYS A 111 -4.53 8.20 -6.52
C LYS A 111 -5.29 6.91 -6.26
N LEU A 112 -4.59 5.85 -5.82
CA LEU A 112 -5.19 4.59 -5.41
C LEU A 112 -5.78 4.63 -3.99
N SER A 113 -5.68 5.76 -3.29
CA SER A 113 -6.12 5.92 -1.89
C SER A 113 -5.49 4.89 -0.95
N LEU A 114 -4.24 4.53 -1.20
CA LEU A 114 -3.45 3.67 -0.32
C LEU A 114 -2.73 4.47 0.76
N ILE A 115 -2.42 5.72 0.45
CA ILE A 115 -1.75 6.67 1.34
C ILE A 115 -2.43 8.03 1.25
N GLN A 116 -2.18 8.88 2.23
CA GLN A 116 -2.53 10.30 2.21
C GLN A 116 -1.33 11.13 2.67
N VAL A 117 -1.28 12.39 2.22
CA VAL A 117 -0.31 13.37 2.71
C VAL A 117 -1.07 14.49 3.39
N GLN A 118 -0.65 14.84 4.60
CA GLN A 118 -1.14 15.98 5.35
C GLN A 118 0.03 16.93 5.62
N VAL A 119 -0.30 18.17 5.96
CA VAL A 119 0.67 19.15 6.44
C VAL A 119 0.36 19.38 7.92
N ASP A 120 1.37 19.20 8.78
CA ASP A 120 1.21 19.42 10.21
C ASP A 120 1.27 20.91 10.59
N GLU A 121 1.13 21.19 11.89
CA GLU A 121 1.16 22.56 12.42
C GLU A 121 2.49 23.29 12.17
N GLN A 122 3.57 22.55 11.91
CA GLN A 122 4.88 23.08 11.58
C GLN A 122 5.07 23.35 10.08
N GLY A 123 4.10 22.97 9.25
CA GLY A 123 4.23 23.05 7.80
C GLY A 123 4.97 21.86 7.19
N ASP A 124 5.22 20.79 7.96
CA ASP A 124 5.91 19.60 7.48
C ASP A 124 4.93 18.60 6.87
N GLU A 125 5.36 17.94 5.80
CA GLU A 125 4.62 16.85 5.18
C GLU A 125 4.64 15.61 6.10
N VAL A 126 3.45 15.06 6.33
CA VAL A 126 3.20 13.82 7.07
C VAL A 126 2.51 12.83 6.14
N TYR A 127 3.10 11.64 6.03
CA TYR A 127 2.62 10.57 5.16
C TYR A 127 1.94 9.50 5.99
N ASP A 128 0.64 9.29 5.79
CA ASP A 128 -0.14 8.28 6.49
C ASP A 128 -0.60 7.16 5.55
N ILE A 129 -0.79 5.98 6.14
CA ILE A 129 -1.46 4.86 5.48
C ILE A 129 -2.97 4.98 5.68
N ILE A 130 -3.76 4.88 4.61
CA ILE A 130 -5.21 4.92 4.70
C ILE A 130 -5.74 3.57 5.22
N LEU A 131 -6.57 3.64 6.27
CA LEU A 131 -7.24 2.48 6.86
C LEU A 131 -8.77 2.71 6.94
N PRO A 132 -9.59 1.72 6.54
CA PRO A 132 -9.20 0.43 5.98
C PRO A 132 -8.57 0.58 4.58
N VAL A 133 -7.63 -0.31 4.25
CA VAL A 133 -7.03 -0.36 2.91
C VAL A 133 -8.14 -0.63 1.89
N PRO A 134 -8.27 0.16 0.80
CA PRO A 134 -9.30 -0.08 -0.21
C PRO A 134 -9.08 -1.40 -0.94
N HIS A 135 -10.15 -2.07 -1.37
CA HIS A 135 -10.03 -3.30 -2.16
C HIS A 135 -9.70 -2.94 -3.63
N PRO A 136 -8.77 -3.62 -4.31
CA PRO A 136 -8.43 -3.35 -5.72
C PRO A 136 -9.65 -3.39 -6.65
N ALA A 137 -10.60 -4.28 -6.40
CA ALA A 137 -11.88 -4.33 -7.12
C ALA A 137 -12.63 -2.98 -7.17
N ASP A 138 -12.60 -2.21 -6.08
CA ASP A 138 -13.30 -0.92 -6.00
C ASP A 138 -12.53 0.16 -6.77
N ILE A 139 -11.20 0.12 -6.71
CA ILE A 139 -10.33 1.10 -7.37
C ILE A 139 -10.19 0.84 -8.87
N LEU A 140 -10.08 -0.43 -9.26
CA LEU A 140 -9.97 -0.89 -10.64
C LEU A 140 -11.33 -0.97 -11.35
N GLU A 141 -12.43 -0.80 -10.60
CA GLU A 141 -13.81 -0.93 -11.07
C GLU A 141 -14.08 -2.33 -11.67
N ARG A 142 -13.55 -3.37 -11.00
CA ARG A 142 -13.62 -4.79 -11.42
C ARG A 142 -14.18 -5.65 -10.28
N PRO A 143 -15.51 -5.75 -10.11
CA PRO A 143 -16.13 -6.49 -9.02
C PRO A 143 -15.75 -7.97 -8.99
N GLU A 144 -15.42 -8.56 -10.14
CA GLU A 144 -14.96 -9.93 -10.26
C GLU A 144 -13.71 -10.20 -9.42
N LEU A 145 -12.83 -9.22 -9.20
CA LEU A 145 -11.61 -9.40 -8.39
C LEU A 145 -11.89 -9.71 -6.90
N ARG A 146 -13.14 -9.58 -6.45
CA ARG A 146 -13.57 -10.02 -5.11
C ARG A 146 -13.80 -11.53 -5.03
N LEU A 147 -13.91 -12.20 -6.18
CA LEU A 147 -14.10 -13.64 -6.25
C LEU A 147 -12.74 -14.34 -6.07
N PRO A 148 -12.70 -15.45 -5.31
CA PRO A 148 -11.54 -16.30 -5.21
C PRO A 148 -11.00 -16.73 -6.58
N PRO A 149 -9.66 -16.86 -6.78
CA PRO A 149 -9.04 -17.17 -8.07
C PRO A 149 -9.64 -18.40 -8.78
N TYR A 150 -10.04 -19.42 -8.03
CA TYR A 150 -10.63 -20.66 -8.57
C TYR A 150 -12.06 -20.51 -9.13
N LEU A 151 -12.74 -19.38 -8.87
CA LEU A 151 -14.04 -19.06 -9.44
C LEU A 151 -13.93 -18.20 -10.72
N HIS A 152 -12.71 -17.81 -11.10
CA HIS A 152 -12.43 -17.12 -12.37
C HIS A 152 -12.11 -18.09 -13.51
N LEU A 153 -11.91 -19.37 -13.21
CA LEU A 153 -11.75 -20.38 -14.24
C LEU A 153 -13.09 -20.55 -14.96
N PRO A 154 -13.15 -20.46 -16.30
CA PRO A 154 -14.32 -20.91 -17.02
C PRO A 154 -14.61 -22.37 -16.62
N PRO A 155 -15.89 -22.79 -16.56
CA PRO A 155 -16.27 -24.12 -16.09
C PRO A 155 -15.62 -25.28 -16.88
N GLU A 156 -14.98 -24.98 -18.00
CA GLU A 156 -14.23 -25.91 -18.84
C GLU A 156 -12.86 -26.29 -18.25
N GLU A 157 -12.31 -25.52 -17.30
CA GLU A 157 -10.98 -25.75 -16.70
C GLU A 157 -11.02 -26.20 -15.22
N ALA A 158 -12.22 -26.34 -14.64
CA ALA A 158 -12.40 -26.81 -13.26
C ALA A 158 -12.61 -28.33 -13.21
N LEU A 159 -11.58 -29.12 -13.56
CA LEU A 159 -11.51 -30.58 -13.35
C LEU A 159 -10.13 -31.02 -12.86
#